data_AF-A0AB37D476-F1
#
_entry.id   AF-A0AB37D476-F1
#
_cell.length_a   1.000
_cell.length_b   1.000
_cell.length_c   1.000
_cell.angle_alpha   90.00
_cell.angle_beta   90.00
_cell.angle_gamma   90.00
#
_symmetry.space_group_name_H-M   'P 1'
#
loop_
_entity.id
_entity.type
_entity.pdbx_description
1 polymer ?
#
loop_
_entity_poly.entity_id
_entity_poly.type
_entity_poly.pdbx_seq_one_letter_code
_entity_poly.pdbx_strand_id
1 'polypeptide(L)'
;MLIIIKLFTSAKLVRLELTNPIIASSSATFPMVLIVFSTYLLFLNENFAKFIWFIGLVLHFILLIFIINNFVRRYTWEGFCATYFIPFVGFVVASVTAPVFAMLTLGKILFYLGFVFFAILLLPVIYRIFVIKKMSIFLQPTNMIIAAPANLCLAGYLSSFLNPSVEVVGVLLSLSLVSTFSGYYFFIRMNHQIFFPTFSAATFPFAISALATKKAAEFFIIQGYSFSKIITVIANIQIILAIFLCIYILIRYSLFLLIKEEKQDETFV
;
A
#
# COMPACT_ATOMS: atom_id res chain seq x y z
N MET A 1 3.87 -1.21 -16.93
CA MET A 1 4.10 -1.37 -18.38
C MET A 1 3.90 -2.82 -18.85
N LEU A 2 4.62 -3.81 -18.28
CA LEU A 2 4.46 -5.24 -18.64
C LEU A 2 3.06 -5.83 -18.38
N ILE A 3 2.37 -5.41 -17.32
CA ILE A 3 0.99 -5.86 -17.03
C ILE A 3 0.01 -5.42 -18.13
N ILE A 4 0.16 -4.20 -18.66
CA ILE A 4 -0.69 -3.68 -19.74
C ILE A 4 -0.48 -4.52 -21.01
N ILE A 5 0.78 -4.77 -21.37
CA ILE A 5 1.12 -5.63 -22.51
C ILE A 5 0.54 -7.04 -22.30
N LYS A 6 0.70 -7.63 -21.12
CA LYS A 6 0.19 -8.97 -20.78
C LYS A 6 -1.35 -9.06 -20.79
N LEU A 7 -2.05 -7.99 -20.43
CA LEU A 7 -3.51 -7.89 -20.53
C LEU A 7 -3.98 -7.97 -21.99
N PHE A 8 -3.28 -7.31 -22.91
CA PHE A 8 -3.62 -7.31 -24.34
C PHE A 8 -3.13 -8.56 -25.09
N THR A 9 -2.00 -9.14 -24.70
CA THR A 9 -1.42 -10.31 -25.40
C THR A 9 -1.93 -11.65 -24.87
N SER A 10 -2.31 -11.73 -23.59
CA SER A 10 -2.59 -13.01 -22.92
C SER A 10 -3.67 -12.92 -21.83
N ALA A 11 -4.84 -12.38 -22.16
CA ALA A 11 -5.97 -12.20 -21.24
C ALA A 11 -6.39 -13.51 -20.50
N LYS A 12 -6.29 -14.67 -21.17
CA LYS A 12 -6.56 -15.97 -20.54
C LYS A 12 -5.58 -16.31 -19.41
N LEU A 13 -4.28 -16.04 -19.61
CA LEU A 13 -3.24 -16.25 -18.59
C LEU A 13 -3.43 -15.30 -17.41
N VAL A 14 -3.74 -14.02 -17.66
CA VAL A 14 -4.03 -13.07 -16.57
C VAL A 14 -5.22 -13.53 -15.75
N ARG A 15 -6.30 -13.99 -16.39
CA ARG A 15 -7.47 -14.51 -15.67
C ARG A 15 -7.14 -15.75 -14.83
N LEU A 16 -6.26 -16.62 -15.32
CA LEU A 16 -5.79 -17.79 -14.58
C LEU A 16 -4.95 -17.39 -13.36
N GLU A 17 -4.00 -16.46 -13.53
CA GLU A 17 -3.16 -15.95 -12.44
C GLU A 17 -3.98 -15.26 -11.34
N LEU A 18 -5.03 -14.53 -11.74
CA LEU A 18 -5.97 -13.88 -10.83
C LEU A 18 -6.86 -14.87 -10.06
N THR A 19 -6.80 -16.18 -10.33
CA THR A 19 -7.40 -17.18 -9.44
C THR A 19 -6.58 -17.39 -8.17
N ASN A 20 -5.29 -17.04 -8.17
CA ASN A 20 -4.46 -17.05 -6.97
C ASN A 20 -4.79 -15.79 -6.13
N PRO A 21 -5.26 -15.94 -4.87
CA PRO A 21 -5.72 -14.80 -4.07
C PRO A 21 -4.63 -13.76 -3.76
N ILE A 22 -3.38 -14.18 -3.66
CA ILE A 22 -2.25 -13.30 -3.35
C ILE A 22 -1.89 -12.47 -4.58
N ILE A 23 -1.87 -13.09 -5.77
CA ILE A 23 -1.64 -12.38 -7.03
C ILE A 23 -2.80 -11.43 -7.30
N ALA A 24 -4.05 -11.88 -7.11
CA ALA A 24 -5.24 -11.06 -7.29
C ALA A 24 -5.23 -9.82 -6.39
N SER A 25 -5.02 -10.00 -5.08
CA SER A 25 -4.94 -8.88 -4.13
C SER A 25 -3.78 -7.93 -4.44
N SER A 26 -2.61 -8.46 -4.80
CA SER A 26 -1.45 -7.65 -5.17
C SER A 26 -1.63 -6.87 -6.48
N SER A 27 -2.46 -7.36 -7.40
CA SER A 27 -2.74 -6.68 -8.68
C SER A 27 -3.39 -5.29 -8.50
N ALA A 28 -4.07 -5.06 -7.37
CA ALA A 28 -4.65 -3.76 -7.03
C ALA A 28 -3.59 -2.67 -6.77
N THR A 29 -2.30 -3.01 -6.69
CA THR A 29 -1.21 -2.02 -6.69
C THR A 29 -1.10 -1.26 -8.01
N PHE A 30 -1.47 -1.88 -9.15
CA PHE A 30 -1.42 -1.22 -10.46
C PHE A 30 -2.34 0.01 -10.54
N PRO A 31 -3.65 -0.08 -10.25
CA PRO A 31 -4.49 1.10 -10.22
C PRO A 31 -4.09 2.12 -9.14
N MET A 32 -3.59 1.68 -7.98
CA MET A 32 -3.06 2.60 -6.96
C MET A 32 -1.90 3.45 -7.50
N VAL A 33 -0.96 2.83 -8.21
CA VAL A 33 0.14 3.55 -8.87
C VAL A 33 -0.40 4.49 -9.95
N LEU A 34 -1.41 4.08 -10.73
CA LEU A 34 -2.02 4.95 -11.74
C LEU A 34 -2.66 6.21 -11.12
N ILE A 35 -3.35 6.04 -9.99
CA ILE A 35 -3.94 7.15 -9.21
C ILE A 35 -2.84 8.12 -8.75
N VAL A 36 -1.75 7.63 -8.14
CA VAL A 36 -0.65 8.49 -7.69
C VAL A 36 0.08 9.12 -8.87
N PHE A 37 0.39 8.34 -9.90
CA PHE A 37 1.09 8.80 -11.09
C PHE A 37 0.35 9.94 -11.79
N SER A 38 -0.99 9.91 -11.78
CA SER A 38 -1.81 10.98 -12.36
C SER A 38 -1.49 12.36 -11.79
N THR A 39 -1.10 12.48 -10.51
CA THR A 39 -0.75 13.79 -9.91
C THR A 39 0.54 14.36 -10.49
N TYR A 40 1.40 13.50 -11.04
CA TYR A 40 2.61 13.93 -11.75
C TYR A 40 2.34 14.33 -13.19
N LEU A 41 1.12 14.15 -13.72
CA LEU A 41 0.75 14.53 -15.09
C LEU A 41 0.12 15.92 -15.19
N LEU A 42 0.00 16.64 -14.08
CA LEU A 42 -0.58 17.99 -14.03
C LEU A 42 0.16 18.98 -14.94
N PHE A 43 1.48 18.81 -15.11
CA PHE A 43 2.29 19.67 -15.98
C PHE A 43 1.88 19.59 -17.46
N LEU A 44 1.24 18.47 -17.87
CA LEU A 44 0.73 18.31 -19.23
C LEU A 44 -0.62 19.01 -19.38
N ASN A 45 -1.59 18.60 -18.55
CA ASN A 45 -2.95 19.13 -18.55
C ASN A 45 -3.74 18.59 -17.34
N GLU A 46 -4.45 19.44 -16.61
CA GLU A 46 -5.22 19.06 -15.43
C GLU A 46 -6.35 18.06 -15.75
N ASN A 47 -7.13 18.30 -16.82
CA ASN A 47 -8.23 17.42 -17.21
C ASN A 47 -7.73 16.03 -17.62
N PHE A 48 -6.60 15.97 -18.33
CA PHE A 48 -5.96 14.70 -18.70
C PHE A 48 -5.47 13.93 -17.48
N ALA A 49 -4.78 14.61 -16.56
CA ALA A 49 -4.35 14.02 -15.29
C ALA A 49 -5.55 13.49 -14.48
N LYS A 50 -6.62 14.28 -14.36
CA LYS A 50 -7.86 13.91 -13.67
C LYS A 50 -8.56 12.73 -14.33
N PHE A 51 -8.56 12.66 -15.66
CA PHE A 51 -9.09 11.52 -16.40
C PHE A 51 -8.34 10.23 -16.07
N ILE A 52 -7.01 10.27 -16.03
CA ILE A 52 -6.17 9.11 -15.63
C ILE A 52 -6.43 8.72 -14.17
N TRP A 53 -6.60 9.70 -13.28
CA TRP A 53 -6.97 9.46 -11.88
C TRP A 53 -8.28 8.66 -11.76
N PHE A 54 -9.31 9.04 -12.52
CA PHE A 54 -10.58 8.30 -12.55
C PHE A 54 -10.45 6.91 -13.17
N ILE A 55 -9.64 6.73 -14.22
CA ILE A 55 -9.35 5.40 -14.77
C ILE A 55 -8.76 4.49 -13.70
N GLY A 56 -7.77 4.99 -12.94
CA GLY A 56 -7.17 4.25 -11.84
C GLY A 56 -8.20 3.87 -10.78
N LEU A 57 -9.07 4.81 -10.39
CA LEU A 57 -10.12 4.54 -9.40
C LEU A 57 -11.12 3.48 -9.88
N VAL A 58 -11.63 3.60 -11.11
CA VAL A 58 -12.57 2.63 -11.71
C VAL A 58 -11.93 1.24 -11.78
N LEU A 59 -10.69 1.16 -12.26
CA LEU A 59 -9.96 -0.09 -12.35
C LEU A 59 -9.75 -0.74 -10.97
N HIS A 60 -9.46 0.05 -9.93
CA HIS A 60 -9.35 -0.44 -8.56
C HIS A 60 -10.66 -1.07 -8.08
N PHE A 61 -11.80 -0.42 -8.32
CA PHE A 61 -13.10 -0.94 -7.90
C PHE A 61 -13.52 -2.19 -8.69
N ILE A 62 -13.20 -2.28 -9.98
CA ILE A 62 -13.41 -3.50 -10.78
C ILE A 62 -12.63 -4.66 -10.16
N LEU A 63 -11.36 -4.44 -9.82
CA LEU A 63 -10.54 -5.47 -9.15
C LEU A 63 -11.06 -5.81 -7.76
N LEU A 64 -11.51 -4.82 -6.97
CA LEU A 64 -12.09 -5.05 -5.65
C LEU A 64 -13.33 -5.96 -5.74
N ILE A 65 -14.26 -5.68 -6.65
CA ILE A 65 -15.47 -6.50 -6.86
C ILE A 65 -15.08 -7.92 -7.28
N PHE A 66 -14.13 -8.04 -8.20
CA PHE A 66 -13.61 -9.34 -8.63
C PHE A 66 -13.00 -10.14 -7.47
N ILE A 67 -12.19 -9.50 -6.63
CA ILE A 67 -11.54 -10.12 -5.47
C ILE A 67 -12.58 -10.52 -4.42
N ILE A 68 -13.57 -9.67 -4.12
CA ILE A 68 -14.68 -10.00 -3.20
C ILE A 68 -15.42 -11.25 -3.70
N ASN A 69 -15.78 -11.29 -4.98
CA ASN A 69 -16.49 -12.44 -5.56
C ASN A 69 -15.69 -13.75 -5.47
N ASN A 70 -14.38 -13.69 -5.70
CA ASN A 70 -13.52 -14.86 -5.57
C ASN A 70 -13.28 -15.26 -4.11
N PHE A 71 -13.12 -14.27 -3.22
CA PHE A 71 -12.93 -14.46 -1.79
C PHE A 71 -14.12 -15.18 -1.16
N VAL A 72 -15.34 -14.71 -1.43
CA VAL A 72 -16.58 -15.33 -0.93
C VAL A 72 -16.76 -16.76 -1.43
N ARG A 73 -16.35 -17.05 -2.68
CA ARG A 73 -16.53 -18.37 -3.30
C ARG A 73 -15.48 -19.41 -2.95
N ARG A 74 -14.26 -19.01 -2.58
CA ARG A 74 -13.10 -19.90 -2.41
C ARG A 74 -12.35 -19.66 -1.11
N TYR A 75 -13.07 -19.20 -0.08
CA TYR A 75 -12.48 -18.82 1.20
C TYR A 75 -11.69 -19.97 1.82
N THR A 76 -10.38 -19.78 1.98
CA THR A 76 -9.54 -20.61 2.84
C THR A 76 -8.76 -19.70 3.79
N TRP A 77 -8.69 -20.08 5.06
CA TRP A 77 -7.87 -19.38 6.06
C TRP A 77 -6.38 -19.33 5.67
N GLU A 78 -5.95 -20.27 4.83
CA GLU A 78 -4.57 -20.35 4.32
C GLU A 78 -4.26 -19.23 3.33
N GLY A 79 -5.24 -18.83 2.50
CA GLY A 79 -5.09 -17.78 1.50
C GLY A 79 -5.26 -16.36 2.04
N PHE A 80 -5.72 -16.17 3.28
CA PHE A 80 -5.90 -14.86 3.89
C PHE A 80 -4.57 -14.34 4.47
N CYS A 81 -4.14 -13.15 4.07
CA CYS A 81 -2.91 -12.50 4.55
C CYS A 81 -2.99 -10.97 4.39
N ALA A 82 -1.94 -10.25 4.80
CA ALA A 82 -1.92 -8.79 4.79
C ALA A 82 -2.10 -8.16 3.40
N THR A 83 -1.89 -8.91 2.30
CA THR A 83 -2.12 -8.41 0.94
C THR A 83 -3.56 -8.00 0.68
N TYR A 84 -4.53 -8.52 1.46
CA TYR A 84 -5.93 -8.11 1.36
C TYR A 84 -6.16 -6.64 1.75
N PHE A 85 -5.25 -6.00 2.49
CA PHE A 85 -5.35 -4.55 2.70
C PHE A 85 -5.19 -3.75 1.38
N ILE A 86 -4.50 -4.30 0.37
CA ILE A 86 -4.26 -3.60 -0.90
C ILE A 86 -5.58 -3.30 -1.64
N PRO A 87 -6.42 -4.29 -2.02
CA PRO A 87 -7.67 -3.99 -2.71
C PRO A 87 -8.68 -3.30 -1.80
N PHE A 88 -8.78 -3.69 -0.52
CA PHE A 88 -9.84 -3.24 0.38
C PHE A 88 -9.60 -1.86 1.02
N VAL A 89 -8.34 -1.41 1.13
CA VAL A 89 -8.00 -0.11 1.73
C VAL A 89 -7.17 0.74 0.77
N GLY A 90 -6.48 0.14 -0.20
CA GLY A 90 -5.56 0.85 -1.09
C GLY A 90 -6.18 1.97 -1.93
N PHE A 91 -7.49 1.91 -2.22
CA PHE A 91 -8.17 3.01 -2.92
C PHE A 91 -8.21 4.31 -2.11
N VAL A 92 -7.95 4.29 -0.79
CA VAL A 92 -7.80 5.51 0.03
C VAL A 92 -6.63 6.38 -0.43
N VAL A 93 -5.72 5.86 -1.29
CA VAL A 93 -4.73 6.70 -1.99
C VAL A 93 -5.39 7.79 -2.86
N ALA A 94 -6.62 7.54 -3.33
CA ALA A 94 -7.44 8.55 -3.98
C ALA A 94 -7.89 9.64 -2.99
N SER A 95 -8.17 9.32 -1.71
CA SER A 95 -8.40 10.34 -0.67
C SER A 95 -7.16 11.19 -0.39
N VAL A 96 -5.96 10.60 -0.46
CA VAL A 96 -4.71 11.34 -0.28
C VAL A 96 -4.50 12.37 -1.41
N THR A 97 -4.87 12.01 -2.64
CA THR A 97 -4.65 12.77 -3.86
C THR A 97 -5.86 13.61 -4.31
N ALA A 98 -7.04 13.39 -3.74
CA ALA A 98 -8.28 14.11 -4.07
C ALA A 98 -8.16 15.65 -4.06
N PRO A 99 -7.41 16.31 -3.14
CA PRO A 99 -7.25 17.76 -3.16
C PRO A 99 -6.64 18.28 -4.46
N VAL A 100 -5.74 17.50 -5.07
CA VAL A 100 -5.05 17.85 -6.33
C VAL A 100 -6.04 18.09 -7.47
N PHE A 101 -7.17 17.38 -7.47
CA PHE A 101 -8.18 17.44 -8.52
C PHE A 101 -9.48 18.13 -8.08
N ALA A 102 -9.45 18.85 -6.95
CA ALA A 102 -10.60 19.47 -6.30
C ALA A 102 -11.76 18.49 -6.01
N MET A 103 -11.44 17.22 -5.69
CA MET A 103 -12.39 16.12 -5.49
C MET A 103 -12.57 15.75 -4.02
N LEU A 104 -12.55 16.74 -3.10
CA LEU A 104 -12.59 16.49 -1.66
C LEU A 104 -13.80 15.68 -1.19
N THR A 105 -14.99 15.90 -1.77
CA THR A 105 -16.20 15.13 -1.43
C THR A 105 -16.00 13.64 -1.73
N LEU A 106 -15.48 13.31 -2.91
CA LEU A 106 -15.17 11.94 -3.28
C LEU A 106 -14.04 11.38 -2.40
N GLY A 107 -13.01 12.18 -2.10
CA GLY A 107 -11.94 11.81 -1.18
C GLY A 107 -12.45 11.41 0.21
N LYS A 108 -13.42 12.14 0.77
CA LYS A 108 -14.08 11.81 2.06
C LYS A 108 -14.88 10.51 1.99
N ILE A 109 -15.66 10.31 0.92
CA ILE A 109 -16.44 9.08 0.71
C ILE A 109 -15.50 7.86 0.67
N LEU A 110 -14.43 7.96 -0.10
CA LEU A 110 -13.42 6.90 -0.22
C LEU A 110 -12.69 6.67 1.11
N PHE A 111 -12.41 7.73 1.89
CA PHE A 111 -11.83 7.58 3.21
C PHE A 111 -12.75 6.76 4.14
N TYR A 112 -14.04 7.12 4.26
CA TYR A 112 -14.97 6.41 5.13
C TYR A 112 -15.12 4.94 4.72
N LEU A 113 -15.26 4.67 3.42
CA LEU A 113 -15.36 3.31 2.92
C LEU A 113 -14.10 2.49 3.24
N GLY A 114 -12.91 3.06 3.00
CA GLY A 114 -11.65 2.40 3.30
C GLY A 114 -11.41 2.20 4.79
N PHE A 115 -11.84 3.15 5.62
CA PHE A 115 -11.75 3.05 7.08
C PHE A 115 -12.62 1.92 7.63
N VAL A 116 -13.84 1.73 7.10
CA VAL A 116 -14.71 0.60 7.45
C VAL A 116 -14.05 -0.73 7.09
N PHE A 117 -13.51 -0.86 5.86
CA PHE A 117 -12.80 -2.08 5.48
C PHE A 117 -11.55 -2.32 6.31
N PHE A 118 -10.80 -1.28 6.64
CA PHE A 118 -9.65 -1.38 7.54
C PHE A 118 -10.07 -1.95 8.89
N ALA A 119 -11.12 -1.40 9.52
CA ALA A 119 -11.61 -1.88 10.81
C ALA A 119 -12.04 -3.35 10.77
N ILE A 120 -12.75 -3.77 9.71
CA ILE A 120 -13.20 -5.16 9.52
C ILE A 120 -12.01 -6.12 9.34
N LEU A 121 -11.00 -5.73 8.55
CA LEU A 121 -9.87 -6.59 8.21
C LEU A 121 -8.77 -6.62 9.28
N LEU A 122 -8.71 -5.62 10.16
CA LEU A 122 -7.63 -5.48 11.13
C LEU A 122 -7.49 -6.71 12.04
N LEU A 123 -8.57 -7.12 12.70
CA LEU A 123 -8.54 -8.24 13.65
C LEU A 123 -8.21 -9.59 12.96
N PRO A 124 -8.86 -9.97 11.84
CA PRO A 124 -8.50 -11.18 11.11
C PRO A 124 -7.02 -11.23 10.68
N VAL A 125 -6.47 -10.11 10.22
CA VAL A 125 -5.07 -10.07 9.73
C VAL A 125 -4.09 -10.17 10.90
N ILE A 126 -4.34 -9.46 12.00
CA ILE A 126 -3.52 -9.57 13.22
C ILE A 126 -3.53 -11.02 13.73
N TYR A 127 -4.71 -11.64 13.82
CA TYR A 127 -4.85 -13.03 14.25
C TYR A 127 -4.05 -13.98 13.34
N ARG A 128 -4.15 -13.80 12.03
CA ARG A 128 -3.41 -14.62 11.05
C ARG A 128 -1.89 -14.50 11.22
N ILE A 129 -1.38 -13.27 11.35
CA ILE A 129 0.05 -12.98 11.41
C ILE A 129 0.66 -13.45 12.72
N PHE A 130 0.02 -13.15 13.85
CA PHE A 130 0.62 -13.36 15.18
C PHE A 130 0.23 -14.68 15.83
N VAL A 131 -0.93 -15.26 15.50
CA VAL A 131 -1.40 -16.53 16.10
C VAL A 131 -1.17 -17.71 15.17
N ILE A 132 -1.67 -17.67 13.94
CA ILE A 132 -1.61 -18.84 13.06
C ILE A 132 -0.19 -19.08 12.54
N LYS A 133 0.56 -18.04 12.16
CA LYS A 133 1.98 -18.09 11.70
C LYS A 133 2.28 -19.06 10.53
N LYS A 134 1.27 -19.67 9.91
CA LYS A 134 1.43 -20.60 8.77
C LYS A 134 1.47 -19.84 7.46
N MET A 135 2.67 -19.46 7.02
CA MET A 135 2.90 -18.84 5.72
C MET A 135 4.24 -19.28 5.13
N SER A 136 4.28 -19.52 3.82
CA SER A 136 5.51 -19.88 3.13
C SER A 136 6.56 -18.77 3.27
N ILE A 137 7.83 -19.18 3.27
CA ILE A 137 8.96 -18.26 3.43
C ILE A 137 8.96 -17.14 2.38
N PHE A 138 8.52 -17.45 1.16
CA PHE A 138 8.40 -16.51 0.04
C PHE A 138 7.36 -15.41 0.26
N LEU A 139 6.33 -15.68 1.07
CA LEU A 139 5.21 -14.75 1.31
C LEU A 139 5.37 -13.97 2.61
N GLN A 140 6.27 -14.39 3.50
CA GLN A 140 6.58 -13.67 4.74
C GLN A 140 6.85 -12.17 4.58
N PRO A 141 7.50 -11.67 3.50
CA PRO A 141 7.70 -10.24 3.32
C PRO A 141 6.39 -9.45 3.24
N THR A 142 5.30 -10.08 2.79
CA THR A 142 3.99 -9.42 2.70
C THR A 142 3.41 -9.04 4.06
N ASN A 143 3.90 -9.60 5.18
CA ASN A 143 3.51 -9.17 6.52
C ASN A 143 3.82 -7.68 6.79
N MET A 144 4.81 -7.10 6.11
CA MET A 144 5.14 -5.68 6.21
C MET A 144 4.00 -4.77 5.73
N ILE A 145 3.06 -5.28 4.93
CA ILE A 145 1.87 -4.55 4.48
C ILE A 145 0.99 -4.10 5.66
N ILE A 146 1.09 -4.74 6.83
CA ILE A 146 0.37 -4.30 8.04
C ILE A 146 0.67 -2.85 8.42
N ALA A 147 1.83 -2.31 8.03
CA ALA A 147 2.16 -0.91 8.28
C ALA A 147 1.30 0.05 7.45
N ALA A 148 0.80 -0.34 6.28
CA ALA A 148 0.13 0.57 5.35
C ALA A 148 -1.27 1.09 5.76
N PRO A 149 -2.25 0.26 6.17
CA PRO A 149 -3.66 0.68 6.15
C PRO A 149 -3.99 1.82 7.15
N ALA A 150 -3.46 1.78 8.37
CA ALA A 150 -3.64 2.86 9.34
C ALA A 150 -3.01 4.17 8.85
N ASN A 151 -1.77 4.10 8.33
CA ASN A 151 -1.05 5.25 7.79
C ASN A 151 -1.75 5.83 6.55
N LEU A 152 -2.28 4.98 5.68
CA LEU A 152 -3.04 5.42 4.51
C LEU A 152 -4.35 6.09 4.91
N CYS A 153 -5.06 5.57 5.92
CA CYS A 153 -6.24 6.23 6.48
C CYS A 153 -5.88 7.59 7.11
N LEU A 154 -4.81 7.67 7.90
CA LEU A 154 -4.34 8.92 8.49
C LEU A 154 -4.00 9.97 7.42
N ALA A 155 -3.23 9.59 6.41
CA ALA A 155 -2.88 10.47 5.29
C ALA A 155 -4.12 10.89 4.49
N GLY A 156 -5.05 9.96 4.23
CA GLY A 156 -6.30 10.23 3.52
C GLY A 156 -7.22 11.19 4.28
N TYR A 157 -7.33 11.01 5.59
CA TYR A 157 -8.09 11.89 6.48
C TYR A 157 -7.52 13.31 6.48
N LEU A 158 -6.21 13.44 6.74
CA LEU A 158 -5.52 14.73 6.79
C LEU A 158 -5.45 15.43 5.42
N SER A 159 -5.61 14.71 4.31
CA SER A 159 -5.70 15.33 2.97
C SER A 159 -7.11 15.74 2.58
N SER A 160 -8.13 14.90 2.85
CA SER A 160 -9.49 15.11 2.32
C SER A 160 -10.42 15.93 3.22
N PHE A 161 -10.07 16.14 4.49
CA PHE A 161 -10.89 16.86 5.46
C PHE A 161 -10.34 18.26 5.71
N LEU A 162 -11.17 19.28 5.46
CA LEU A 162 -10.77 20.69 5.65
C LEU A 162 -10.57 21.04 7.14
N ASN A 163 -11.37 20.43 8.02
CA ASN A 163 -11.28 20.60 9.47
C ASN A 163 -11.15 19.22 10.12
N PRO A 164 -9.97 18.57 10.09
CA PRO A 164 -9.75 17.29 10.75
C PRO A 164 -9.90 17.42 12.28
N SER A 165 -10.63 16.50 12.90
CA SER A 165 -10.75 16.46 14.37
C SER A 165 -9.48 15.91 15.00
N VAL A 166 -9.02 16.53 16.08
CA VAL A 166 -7.80 16.17 16.80
C VAL A 166 -7.86 14.72 17.32
N GLU A 167 -9.02 14.28 17.79
CA GLU A 167 -9.24 12.95 18.37
C GLU A 167 -9.04 11.85 17.32
N VAL A 168 -9.64 12.01 16.13
CA VAL A 168 -9.48 11.05 15.02
C VAL A 168 -8.04 11.01 14.54
N VAL A 169 -7.37 12.17 14.42
CA VAL A 169 -5.95 12.23 14.07
C VAL A 169 -5.10 11.50 15.12
N GLY A 170 -5.38 11.72 16.41
CA GLY A 170 -4.69 11.05 17.50
C GLY A 170 -4.82 9.53 17.44
N VAL A 171 -6.05 9.00 17.31
CA VAL A 171 -6.32 7.57 17.21
C VAL A 171 -5.63 6.95 15.98
N LEU A 172 -5.79 7.58 14.81
CA LEU A 172 -5.18 7.11 13.58
C LEU A 172 -3.64 7.17 13.65
N LEU A 173 -3.05 8.19 14.28
CA LEU A 173 -1.62 8.29 14.50
C LEU A 173 -1.10 7.20 15.44
N SER A 174 -1.77 6.94 16.56
CA SER A 174 -1.38 5.85 17.47
C SER A 174 -1.38 4.50 16.76
N LEU A 175 -2.45 4.19 16.02
CA LEU A 175 -2.53 2.97 15.21
C LEU A 175 -1.43 2.92 14.14
N SER A 176 -1.18 4.04 13.47
CA SER A 176 -0.16 4.20 12.43
C SER A 176 1.26 3.96 12.94
N LEU A 177 1.59 4.46 14.14
CA LEU A 177 2.90 4.23 14.73
C LEU A 177 3.08 2.76 15.12
N VAL A 178 2.10 2.17 15.80
CA VAL A 178 2.13 0.73 16.20
C VAL A 178 2.27 -0.18 14.97
N SER A 179 1.51 0.09 13.91
CA SER A 179 1.58 -0.69 12.68
C SER A 179 2.91 -0.51 11.95
N THR A 180 3.47 0.70 11.95
CA THR A 180 4.79 1.00 11.36
C THR A 180 5.91 0.27 12.10
N PHE A 181 5.90 0.29 13.44
CA PHE A 181 6.85 -0.47 14.26
C PHE A 181 6.75 -1.98 13.99
N SER A 182 5.52 -2.50 13.85
CA SER A 182 5.29 -3.90 13.48
C SER A 182 5.88 -4.22 12.10
N GLY A 183 5.74 -3.31 11.13
CA GLY A 183 6.37 -3.43 9.81
C GLY A 183 7.89 -3.52 9.89
N TYR A 184 8.54 -2.62 10.65
CA TYR A 184 9.99 -2.66 10.85
C TYR A 184 10.46 -3.93 11.56
N TYR A 185 9.70 -4.42 12.54
CA TYR A 185 9.98 -5.71 13.18
C TYR A 185 10.01 -6.85 12.16
N PHE A 186 9.02 -6.93 11.25
CA PHE A 186 9.03 -7.92 10.18
C PHE A 186 10.20 -7.73 9.23
N PHE A 187 10.54 -6.50 8.85
CA PHE A 187 11.69 -6.23 7.98
C PHE A 187 13.00 -6.77 8.59
N ILE A 188 13.30 -6.42 9.84
CA ILE A 188 14.54 -6.82 10.53
C ILE A 188 14.61 -8.34 10.66
N ARG A 189 13.52 -8.99 11.07
CA ARG A 189 13.45 -10.45 11.20
C ARG A 189 13.73 -11.17 9.87
N MET A 190 13.38 -10.55 8.75
CA MET A 190 13.54 -11.12 7.42
C MET A 190 14.86 -10.77 6.73
N ASN A 191 15.59 -9.77 7.22
CA ASN A 191 16.80 -9.27 6.55
C ASN A 191 17.95 -10.30 6.47
N HIS A 192 17.89 -11.38 7.26
CA HIS A 192 18.85 -12.49 7.20
C HIS A 192 18.54 -13.53 6.11
N GLN A 193 17.47 -13.35 5.33
CA GLN A 193 17.02 -14.35 4.37
C GLN A 193 17.40 -14.01 2.92
N ILE A 194 17.35 -15.03 2.07
CA ILE A 194 17.49 -14.89 0.62
C ILE A 194 16.48 -13.84 0.14
N PHE A 195 16.92 -12.96 -0.76
CA PHE A 195 16.04 -11.93 -1.30
C PHE A 195 14.93 -12.58 -2.14
N PHE A 196 13.68 -12.20 -1.87
CA PHE A 196 12.53 -12.57 -2.68
C PHE A 196 11.89 -11.32 -3.29
N PRO A 197 11.37 -11.38 -4.53
CA PRO A 197 10.66 -10.24 -5.15
C PRO A 197 9.54 -9.65 -4.28
N THR A 198 8.93 -10.46 -3.40
CA THR A 198 7.90 -10.05 -2.44
C THR A 198 8.38 -9.02 -1.41
N PHE A 199 9.70 -8.85 -1.20
CA PHE A 199 10.24 -7.75 -0.39
C PHE A 199 9.85 -6.37 -0.93
N SER A 200 9.59 -6.25 -2.24
CA SER A 200 9.09 -5.01 -2.84
C SER A 200 7.77 -4.52 -2.24
N ALA A 201 6.97 -5.40 -1.65
CA ALA A 201 5.72 -5.06 -0.98
C ALA A 201 5.91 -4.12 0.22
N ALA A 202 7.13 -3.99 0.75
CA ALA A 202 7.46 -3.12 1.86
C ALA A 202 7.61 -1.63 1.50
N THR A 203 7.86 -1.32 0.22
CA THR A 203 8.17 0.04 -0.25
C THR A 203 7.02 1.02 0.03
N PHE A 204 5.81 0.70 -0.43
CA PHE A 204 4.64 1.53 -0.21
C PHE A 204 4.27 1.69 1.29
N PRO A 205 4.17 0.62 2.10
CA PRO A 205 3.90 0.74 3.54
C PRO A 205 4.81 1.72 4.27
N PHE A 206 6.14 1.67 4.06
CA PHE A 206 7.05 2.57 4.75
C PHE A 206 7.03 4.00 4.20
N ALA A 207 6.84 4.18 2.89
CA ALA A 207 6.68 5.50 2.31
C ALA A 207 5.40 6.20 2.78
N ILE A 208 4.26 5.48 2.84
CA ILE A 208 3.01 6.05 3.35
C ILE A 208 3.07 6.30 4.85
N SER A 209 3.79 5.49 5.63
CA SER A 209 4.05 5.76 7.05
C SER A 209 4.74 7.09 7.27
N ALA A 210 5.84 7.33 6.53
CA ALA A 210 6.59 8.57 6.59
C ALA A 210 5.72 9.78 6.23
N LEU A 211 4.94 9.68 5.14
CA LEU A 211 4.04 10.74 4.70
C LEU A 211 2.94 11.03 5.73
N ALA A 212 2.31 9.99 6.29
CA ALA A 212 1.22 10.12 7.24
C ALA A 212 1.68 10.78 8.55
N THR A 213 2.82 10.32 9.09
CA THR A 213 3.42 10.91 10.30
C THR A 213 3.85 12.35 10.06
N LYS A 214 4.39 12.68 8.88
CA LYS A 214 4.72 14.06 8.50
C LYS A 214 3.47 14.95 8.47
N LYS A 215 2.40 14.52 7.81
CA LYS A 215 1.12 15.25 7.77
C LYS A 215 0.53 15.44 9.18
N ALA A 216 0.64 14.43 10.03
CA ALA A 216 0.18 14.54 11.42
C ALA A 216 1.02 15.55 12.21
N ALA A 217 2.34 15.55 12.02
CA ALA A 217 3.23 16.54 12.63
C ALA A 217 2.83 17.97 12.22
N GLU A 218 2.64 18.22 10.92
CA GLU A 218 2.19 19.51 10.38
C GLU A 218 0.84 19.93 10.97
N PHE A 219 -0.12 19.00 11.05
CA PHE A 219 -1.42 19.24 11.69
C PHE A 219 -1.25 19.69 13.15
N PHE A 220 -0.49 18.97 13.97
CA PHE A 220 -0.30 19.30 15.38
C PHE A 220 0.53 20.59 15.60
N ILE A 221 1.41 20.96 14.67
CA ILE A 221 2.09 22.26 14.67
C ILE A 221 1.06 23.39 14.51
N ILE A 222 0.17 23.28 13.51
CA ILE A 222 -0.86 24.29 13.24
C ILE A 222 -1.81 24.42 14.43
N GLN A 223 -2.15 23.32 15.10
CA GLN A 223 -3.00 23.30 16.29
C GLN A 223 -2.29 23.76 17.58
N GLY A 224 -0.97 24.05 17.54
CA GLY A 224 -0.23 24.59 18.68
C GLY A 224 0.15 23.56 19.76
N TYR A 225 0.12 22.26 19.47
CA TYR A 225 0.49 21.24 20.45
C TYR A 225 2.01 21.09 20.60
N SER A 226 2.52 21.16 21.83
CA SER A 226 3.95 21.07 22.15
C SER A 226 4.63 19.75 21.74
N PHE A 227 3.87 18.64 21.74
CA PHE A 227 4.40 17.32 21.35
C PHE A 227 4.63 17.18 19.84
N SER A 228 4.16 18.14 19.02
CA SER A 228 4.35 18.15 17.57
C SER A 228 5.83 18.03 17.17
N LYS A 229 6.76 18.62 17.95
CA LYS A 229 8.21 18.49 17.74
C LYS A 229 8.68 17.04 17.75
N ILE A 230 8.16 16.21 18.67
CA ILE A 230 8.51 14.79 18.76
C ILE A 230 7.99 14.05 17.53
N ILE A 231 6.76 14.34 17.10
CA ILE A 231 6.17 13.73 15.91
C ILE A 231 6.97 14.11 14.66
N THR A 232 7.43 15.36 14.54
CA THR A 232 8.30 15.80 13.44
C THR A 232 9.61 15.02 13.39
N VAL A 233 10.25 14.79 14.54
CA VAL A 233 11.47 13.97 14.61
C VAL A 233 11.19 12.54 14.16
N ILE A 234 10.10 11.93 14.64
CA ILE A 234 9.68 10.58 14.21
C ILE A 234 9.42 10.54 12.70
N ALA A 235 8.73 11.54 12.15
CA ALA A 235 8.46 11.65 10.73
C ALA A 235 9.76 11.70 9.91
N ASN A 236 10.72 12.53 10.32
CA ASN A 236 12.02 12.65 9.64
C ASN A 236 12.81 11.33 9.67
N ILE A 237 12.81 10.63 10.81
CA ILE A 237 13.43 9.30 10.92
C ILE A 237 12.74 8.32 9.97
N GLN A 238 11.40 8.29 9.92
CA GLN A 238 10.67 7.42 9.01
C GLN A 238 10.95 7.76 7.54
N ILE A 239 11.12 9.03 7.17
CA ILE A 239 11.48 9.45 5.81
C ILE A 239 12.86 8.88 5.44
N ILE A 240 13.87 9.05 6.29
CA ILE A 240 15.23 8.55 6.05
C ILE A 240 15.20 7.03 5.91
N LEU A 241 14.51 6.33 6.81
CA LEU A 241 14.37 4.87 6.76
C LEU A 241 13.63 4.42 5.50
N ALA A 242 12.54 5.08 5.10
CA ALA A 242 11.80 4.75 3.89
C ALA A 242 12.67 4.92 2.63
N ILE A 243 13.44 6.00 2.54
CA ILE A 243 14.39 6.22 1.43
C ILE A 243 15.44 5.11 1.39
N PHE A 244 16.09 4.84 2.53
CA PHE A 244 17.09 3.77 2.64
C PHE A 244 16.52 2.42 2.22
N LEU A 245 15.34 2.05 2.72
CA LEU A 245 14.67 0.79 2.40
C LEU A 245 14.30 0.68 0.93
N CYS A 246 13.80 1.75 0.31
CA CYS A 246 13.51 1.78 -1.11
C CYS A 246 14.77 1.57 -1.96
N ILE A 247 15.88 2.25 -1.62
CA ILE A 247 17.17 2.08 -2.31
C ILE A 247 17.70 0.65 -2.12
N TYR A 248 17.67 0.13 -0.90
CA TYR A 248 18.08 -1.23 -0.58
C TYR A 248 17.31 -2.27 -1.38
N ILE A 249 15.97 -2.18 -1.38
CA ILE A 249 15.09 -3.09 -2.13
C ILE A 249 15.37 -2.97 -3.62
N LEU A 250 15.54 -1.76 -4.16
CA LEU A 250 15.85 -1.54 -5.57
C LEU A 250 17.15 -2.26 -5.96
N ILE A 251 18.24 -2.05 -5.22
CA ILE A 251 19.53 -2.69 -5.49
C ILE A 251 19.39 -4.22 -5.46
N ARG A 252 18.78 -4.77 -4.41
CA ARG A 252 18.61 -6.22 -4.26
C ARG A 252 17.72 -6.82 -5.35
N TYR A 253 16.68 -6.10 -5.76
CA TYR A 253 15.80 -6.53 -6.85
C TYR A 253 16.53 -6.52 -8.19
N SER A 254 17.32 -5.47 -8.48
CA SER A 254 18.14 -5.40 -9.69
C SER A 254 19.16 -6.55 -9.75
N LEU A 255 19.88 -6.81 -8.66
CA LEU A 255 20.81 -7.95 -8.58
C LEU A 255 20.10 -9.29 -8.79
N PHE A 256 18.91 -9.47 -8.22
CA PHE A 256 18.11 -10.66 -8.42
C PHE A 256 17.71 -10.88 -9.89
N LEU A 257 17.38 -9.80 -10.62
CA LEU A 257 17.06 -9.89 -12.04
C LEU A 257 18.28 -10.28 -12.88
N LEU A 258 19.44 -9.65 -12.62
CA LEU A 258 20.68 -9.91 -13.36
C LEU A 258 21.16 -11.37 -13.19
N ILE A 259 21.17 -11.89 -11.96
CA ILE A 259 21.57 -13.28 -11.67
C ILE A 259 20.61 -14.29 -12.33
N LYS A 260 19.34 -13.93 -12.48
CA LYS A 260 18.36 -14.81 -13.12
C LYS A 260 18.56 -14.88 -14.63
N GLU A 261 18.96 -13.78 -15.27
CA GLU A 261 19.30 -13.76 -16.70
C GLU A 261 20.54 -14.62 -16.98
N GLU A 262 21.61 -14.49 -16.19
CA GLU A 262 22.83 -15.32 -16.34
C GLU A 262 22.53 -16.83 -16.28
N LYS A 263 21.68 -17.28 -15.36
CA LYS A 263 21.30 -18.70 -15.27
C LYS A 263 20.39 -19.19 -16.40
N GLN A 264 19.64 -18.28 -17.04
CA GLN A 264 18.88 -18.65 -18.22
C GLN A 264 19.80 -18.78 -19.43
N ASP A 265 20.80 -17.91 -19.58
CA ASP A 265 21.76 -17.99 -20.68
C ASP A 265 22.70 -19.21 -20.57
N GLU A 266 23.12 -19.61 -19.36
CA GLU A 266 23.92 -20.82 -19.13
C GLU A 266 23.16 -22.14 -19.39
N THR A 267 21.83 -22.13 -19.49
CA THR A 267 21.04 -23.33 -19.82
C THR A 267 20.77 -23.48 -21.33
N PHE A 268 21.27 -22.54 -22.15
CA PHE A 268 21.18 -22.57 -23.61
C PHE A 268 22.55 -22.68 -24.31
N VAL A 269 23.63 -23.03 -23.58
CA VAL A 269 24.96 -23.39 -24.11
C VAL A 269 25.22 -24.87 -23.86
#